data_AF-D7B5U2-F1
#
_entry.id   AF-D7B5U2-F1
#
_cell.length_a   1.000
_cell.length_b   1.000
_cell.length_c   1.000
_cell.angle_alpha   90.00
_cell.angle_beta   90.00
_cell.angle_gamma   90.00
#
_symmetry.space_group_name_H-M   'P 1'
#
loop_
_entity.id
_entity.type
_entity.pdbx_description
1 polymer ?
#
loop_
_entity_poly.entity_id
_entity_poly.type
_entity_poly.pdbx_seq_one_letter_code
_entity_poly.pdbx_strand_id
1 'polypeptide(L)'
;MVEGPLTESERREVLRACMADGRITAIPVRRAARLVLLDQVARAFEPGVRYSEAEVNAVLSGFSANVAVLRRGLVDEGFMERDRTRYWRCGGTVEV
;
A
#
# COMPACT_ATOMS: atom_id res chain seq x y z
N MET A 1 -10.62 -9.99 -21.84
CA MET A 1 -11.01 -10.14 -20.43
C MET A 1 -10.64 -8.86 -19.71
N VAL A 2 -11.60 -7.99 -19.45
CA VAL A 2 -11.40 -6.83 -18.59
C VAL A 2 -11.63 -7.39 -17.18
N GLU A 3 -10.58 -7.53 -16.37
CA GLU A 3 -10.77 -7.88 -14.96
C GLU A 3 -11.62 -6.77 -14.35
N GLY A 4 -12.89 -7.07 -14.05
CA GLY A 4 -13.75 -6.16 -13.28
C GLY A 4 -13.11 -5.88 -11.92
N PRO A 5 -13.51 -4.78 -11.25
CA PRO A 5 -13.01 -4.49 -9.92
C PRO A 5 -13.22 -5.71 -9.00
N LEU A 6 -12.16 -6.12 -8.29
CA LEU A 6 -12.23 -7.20 -7.32
C LEU A 6 -13.39 -6.91 -6.34
N THR A 7 -14.21 -7.91 -6.09
CA THR A 7 -15.25 -7.85 -5.08
C THR A 7 -14.63 -7.68 -3.70
N GLU A 8 -15.38 -7.12 -2.75
CA GLU A 8 -14.91 -6.94 -1.37
C GLU A 8 -14.48 -8.28 -0.71
N SER A 9 -15.15 -9.38 -1.05
CA SER A 9 -14.78 -10.73 -0.60
C SER A 9 -13.40 -11.14 -1.11
N GLU A 10 -13.12 -10.93 -2.40
CA GLU A 10 -11.81 -11.23 -3.00
C GLU A 10 -10.71 -10.33 -2.43
N ARG A 11 -11.01 -9.05 -2.19
CA ARG A 11 -10.06 -8.13 -1.53
C ARG A 11 -9.68 -8.65 -0.15
N ARG A 12 -10.66 -9.07 0.66
CA ARG A 12 -10.42 -9.64 1.99
C ARG A 12 -9.62 -10.93 1.93
N GLU A 13 -9.86 -11.78 0.93
CA GLU A 13 -9.10 -13.01 0.74
C GLU A 13 -7.63 -12.74 0.40
N VAL A 14 -7.39 -11.79 -0.50
CA VAL A 14 -6.02 -11.33 -0.83
C VAL A 14 -5.32 -10.80 0.43
N LEU A 15 -5.98 -9.94 1.21
CA LEU A 15 -5.39 -9.41 2.43
C LEU A 15 -5.08 -10.50 3.46
N ARG A 16 -5.99 -11.48 3.65
CA ARG A 16 -5.73 -12.64 4.53
C ARG A 16 -4.57 -13.51 4.05
N ALA A 17 -4.40 -13.67 2.74
CA ALA A 17 -3.34 -14.49 2.17
C ALA A 17 -1.97 -13.80 2.24
N CYS A 18 -1.93 -12.47 2.15
CA CYS A 18 -0.70 -11.69 2.03
C CYS A 18 -0.30 -10.95 3.32
N MET A 19 -1.22 -10.85 4.29
CA MET A 19 -0.97 -10.25 5.59
C MET A 19 -1.33 -11.20 6.73
N ALA A 20 -0.42 -11.32 7.69
CA ALA A 20 -0.66 -11.99 8.97
C ALA A 20 -0.35 -11.01 10.10
N ASP A 21 -1.27 -10.87 11.06
CA ASP A 21 -1.14 -9.97 12.22
C ASP A 21 -0.76 -8.52 11.86
N GLY A 22 -1.30 -8.02 10.74
CA GLY A 22 -1.01 -6.67 10.24
C GLY A 22 0.32 -6.52 9.50
N ARG A 23 1.10 -7.59 9.34
CA ARG A 23 2.38 -7.60 8.60
C ARG A 23 2.25 -8.33 7.27
N ILE A 24 2.90 -7.82 6.25
CA ILE A 24 3.01 -8.40 4.92
C ILE A 24 3.94 -9.61 4.99
N THR A 25 3.38 -10.78 4.73
CA THR A 25 4.11 -12.06 4.69
C THR A 25 4.55 -12.40 3.27
N ALA A 26 3.81 -11.95 2.25
CA ALA A 26 4.12 -12.18 0.85
C ALA A 26 3.66 -11.02 -0.02
N ILE A 27 4.46 -10.67 -1.04
CA ILE A 27 4.07 -9.70 -2.06
C ILE A 27 3.44 -10.47 -3.25
N PRO A 28 2.17 -10.21 -3.60
CA PRO A 28 1.51 -10.89 -4.71
C PRO A 28 2.18 -10.60 -6.06
N VAL A 29 2.28 -11.63 -6.90
CA VAL A 29 2.74 -11.49 -8.29
C VAL A 29 1.67 -10.84 -9.17
N ARG A 30 0.39 -11.21 -8.95
CA ARG A 30 -0.74 -10.64 -9.69
C ARG A 30 -0.89 -9.15 -9.34
N ARG A 31 -0.93 -8.31 -10.38
CA ARG A 31 -1.10 -6.86 -10.22
C ARG A 31 -2.36 -6.49 -9.43
N ALA A 32 -3.50 -7.10 -9.74
CA ALA A 32 -4.76 -6.83 -9.03
C ALA A 32 -4.64 -7.07 -7.51
N ALA A 33 -4.05 -8.20 -7.10
CA ALA A 33 -3.84 -8.51 -5.69
C ALA A 33 -2.81 -7.56 -5.03
N ARG A 34 -1.75 -7.19 -5.76
CA ARG A 34 -0.77 -6.21 -5.28
C ARG A 34 -1.43 -4.84 -5.05
N LEU A 35 -2.32 -4.39 -5.95
CA LEU A 35 -3.05 -3.14 -5.78
C LEU A 35 -3.89 -3.15 -4.50
N VAL A 36 -4.55 -4.26 -4.17
CA VAL A 36 -5.32 -4.39 -2.91
C VAL A 36 -4.41 -4.28 -1.69
N LEU A 37 -3.25 -4.94 -1.71
CA LEU A 37 -2.28 -4.87 -0.63
C LEU A 37 -1.75 -3.45 -0.43
N LEU A 38 -1.36 -2.79 -1.52
CA LEU A 38 -0.82 -1.43 -1.49
C LEU A 38 -1.88 -0.41 -1.07
N ASP A 39 -3.13 -0.59 -1.50
CA ASP A 39 -4.27 0.23 -1.05
C ASP A 39 -4.45 0.14 0.46
N GLN A 40 -4.39 -1.07 1.02
CA GLN A 40 -4.51 -1.26 2.47
C GLN A 40 -3.37 -0.58 3.24
N VAL A 41 -2.14 -0.66 2.74
CA VAL A 41 -0.99 0.02 3.36
C VAL A 41 -1.10 1.54 3.21
N ALA A 42 -1.56 2.03 2.06
CA ALA A 42 -1.73 3.46 1.80
C ALA A 42 -2.71 4.12 2.78
N ARG A 43 -3.68 3.37 3.33
CA ARG A 43 -4.60 3.87 4.36
C ARG A 43 -3.92 4.25 5.68
N ALA A 44 -2.71 3.76 5.94
CA ALA A 44 -1.91 4.20 7.08
C ALA A 44 -1.38 5.64 6.94
N PHE A 45 -1.49 6.22 5.74
CA PHE A 45 -1.10 7.59 5.45
C PHE A 45 -2.33 8.48 5.26
N GLU A 46 -2.31 9.63 5.91
CA GLU A 46 -3.36 10.63 5.82
C GLU A 46 -3.25 11.40 4.50
N PRO A 47 -4.34 11.51 3.71
CA PRO A 47 -4.38 12.37 2.55
C PRO A 47 -4.08 13.83 2.91
N GLY A 48 -3.24 14.49 2.11
CA GLY A 48 -2.85 15.89 2.34
C GLY A 48 -1.71 16.11 3.33
N VAL A 49 -1.26 15.07 4.04
CA VAL A 49 -0.10 15.13 4.93
C VAL A 49 1.18 14.81 4.17
N ARG A 50 2.24 15.58 4.42
CA ARG A 50 3.59 15.37 3.85
C ARG A 50 4.50 14.72 4.88
N TYR A 51 4.87 13.47 4.61
CA TYR A 51 5.79 12.68 5.42
C TYR A 51 7.21 12.78 4.88
N SER A 52 8.21 12.86 5.75
CA SER A 52 9.60 12.64 5.40
C SER A 52 9.85 11.16 5.11
N GLU A 53 10.98 10.86 4.47
CA GLU A 53 11.44 9.47 4.29
C GLU A 53 11.49 8.69 5.61
N ALA A 54 11.95 9.32 6.70
CA ALA A 54 12.02 8.68 8.01
C ALA A 54 10.63 8.34 8.57
N GLU A 55 9.68 9.26 8.45
CA GLU A 55 8.29 9.03 8.88
C GLU A 55 7.62 7.92 8.06
N VAL A 56 7.80 7.94 6.73
CA VAL A 56 7.32 6.86 5.86
C VAL A 56 7.93 5.53 6.27
N ASN A 57 9.26 5.49 6.50
CA ASN A 57 9.93 4.25 6.85
C ASN A 57 9.45 3.71 8.20
N ALA A 58 9.19 4.59 9.18
CA ALA A 58 8.63 4.22 10.47
C ALA A 58 7.25 3.55 10.33
N VAL A 59 6.34 4.17 9.58
CA VAL A 59 5.00 3.60 9.30
C VAL A 59 5.13 2.25 8.59
N LEU A 60 5.92 2.19 7.52
CA LEU A 60 6.07 0.99 6.69
C LEU A 60 6.76 -0.17 7.43
N SER A 61 7.59 0.10 8.44
CA SER A 61 8.26 -0.92 9.25
C SER A 61 7.29 -1.80 10.05
N GLY A 62 6.10 -1.26 10.35
CA GLY A 62 5.00 -2.02 10.93
C GLY A 62 4.49 -3.10 9.97
N PHE A 63 4.46 -2.79 8.67
CA PHE A 63 3.92 -3.66 7.64
C PHE A 63 4.94 -4.63 7.05
N SER A 64 6.17 -4.22 6.78
CA SER A 64 7.16 -5.10 6.13
C SER A 64 8.57 -4.85 6.64
N ALA A 65 9.35 -5.93 6.75
CA ALA A 65 10.79 -5.82 6.98
C ALA A 65 11.52 -5.19 5.79
N ASN A 66 10.95 -5.26 4.57
CA ASN A 66 11.53 -4.67 3.37
C ASN A 66 10.80 -3.38 2.98
N VAL A 67 11.00 -2.35 3.82
CA VAL A 67 10.40 -1.02 3.69
C VAL A 67 10.69 -0.37 2.34
N ALA A 68 11.91 -0.54 1.81
CA ALA A 68 12.31 0.04 0.53
C ALA A 68 11.49 -0.49 -0.65
N VAL A 69 11.26 -1.81 -0.69
CA VAL A 69 10.43 -2.45 -1.74
C VAL A 69 8.99 -2.01 -1.61
N LEU A 70 8.45 -1.95 -0.40
CA LEU A 70 7.07 -1.54 -0.15
C LEU A 70 6.83 -0.08 -0.56
N ARG A 71 7.73 0.82 -0.15
CA ARG A 71 7.69 2.23 -0.53
C ARG A 71 7.75 2.42 -2.03
N ARG A 72 8.64 1.67 -2.70
CA ARG A 72 8.73 1.71 -4.16
C ARG A 72 7.43 1.24 -4.82
N GLY A 73 6.82 0.16 -4.33
CA GLY A 73 5.53 -0.31 -4.85
C GLY A 73 4.40 0.73 -4.70
N LEU A 74 4.35 1.43 -3.56
CA LEU A 74 3.37 2.51 -3.33
C LEU A 74 3.52 3.66 -4.32
N VAL A 75 4.77 4.01 -4.67
CA VAL A 75 5.06 5.06 -5.66
C VAL A 75 4.80 4.56 -7.09
N ASP A 76 5.29 3.37 -7.43
CA ASP A 76 5.19 2.80 -8.77
C ASP A 76 3.73 2.55 -9.20
N GLU A 77 2.83 2.23 -8.27
CA GLU A 77 1.40 2.05 -8.54
C GLU A 77 0.56 3.31 -8.24
N GLY A 78 1.18 4.44 -7.89
CA GLY A 78 0.50 5.74 -7.75
C GLY A 78 -0.33 5.93 -6.49
N PHE A 79 -0.09 5.16 -5.42
CA PHE A 79 -0.70 5.40 -4.11
C PHE A 79 0.00 6.50 -3.32
N MET A 80 1.31 6.65 -3.54
CA MET A 80 2.13 7.71 -2.97
C MET A 80 2.89 8.44 -4.06
N GLU A 81 3.10 9.73 -3.86
CA GLU A 81 4.00 10.54 -4.67
C GLU A 81 5.13 11.04 -3.77
N ARG A 82 6.25 11.41 -4.39
CA ARG A 82 7.41 11.95 -3.69
C ARG A 82 7.98 13.16 -4.40
N ASP A 83 8.43 14.13 -3.61
CA ASP A 83 9.37 15.16 -4.06
C ASP A 83 10.79 14.82 -3.61
N ARG A 84 11.70 15.80 -3.62
CA ARG A 84 13.11 15.63 -3.23
C ARG A 84 13.30 15.23 -1.76
N THR A 85 12.33 15.50 -0.89
CA THR A 85 12.46 15.41 0.58
C THR A 85 11.24 14.81 1.29
N ARG A 86 10.09 14.79 0.62
CA ARG A 86 8.79 14.43 1.19
C ARG A 86 8.03 13.45 0.31
N TYR A 87 7.13 12.74 0.96
CA TYR A 87 6.19 11.79 0.42
C TYR A 87 4.78 12.19 0.85
N TRP A 88 3.79 12.00 -0.01
CA TRP A 88 2.39 12.17 0.36
C TRP A 88 1.53 11.14 -0.33
N ARG A 89 0.40 10.80 0.30
CA ARG A 89 -0.61 9.94 -0.30
C ARG A 89 -1.36 10.73 -1.37
N CYS A 90 -1.38 10.20 -2.60
CA CYS A 90 -2.08 10.78 -3.74
C CYS A 90 -3.20 9.87 -4.30
N GLY A 91 -3.27 8.61 -3.83
CA GLY A 91 -4.25 7.63 -4.30
C GLY A 91 -4.78 6.69 -3.21
N GLY A 92 -5.61 5.75 -3.65
CA GLY A 92 -6.22 4.71 -2.80
C GLY A 92 -7.61 5.06 -2.27
N THR A 93 -8.24 4.06 -1.66
CA THR A 93 -9.60 4.12 -1.14
C THR A 93 -9.66 5.04 0.08
N VAL A 94 -10.49 6.07 0.01
CA VAL A 94 -10.86 6.89 1.17
C VAL A 94 -12.20 6.39 1.70
N GLU A 95 -12.29 6.15 3.00
CA GLU A 95 -13.58 6.03 3.67
C GLU A 95 -14.12 7.45 3.82
N VAL A 96 -15.22 7.75 3.11
CA VAL A 96 -15.94 9.03 3.16
C VAL A 96 -17.14 8.88 4.07
#